data_AF-A0A831T159-F1
#
_entry.id   AF-A0A831T159-F1
#
_cell.length_a   1.000
_cell.length_b   1.000
_cell.length_c   1.000
_cell.angle_alpha   90.00
_cell.angle_beta   90.00
_cell.angle_gamma   90.00
#
_symmetry.space_group_name_H-M   'P 1'
#
loop_
_entity.id
_entity.type
_entity.pdbx_description
1 polymer ?
#
loop_
_entity_poly.entity_id
_entity_poly.type
_entity_poly.pdbx_seq_one_letter_code
_entity_poly.pdbx_strand_id
1 'polypeptide(L)'
;MKRATTVRRLAFLGLISVIGSIFLFNGSASGMVSDPVGIYALVDKVVFEPNEQAPERVQVWGVFALAKKNDRNLYESPVRGYLYFSLQKGKEDTCRREWADLKSIAGTGQCVAFSSRWALWEQPLKVRKATDKAEAPDTYPPGFGMAKVRDTHPQAQTLRAFRDPASPIKSDTVQF
;
A
#
# COMPACT_ATOMS: atom_id res chain seq x y z
N MET A 1 2.31 -53.87 27.06
CA MET A 1 2.68 -52.79 28.00
C MET A 1 3.60 -51.81 27.27
N LYS A 2 3.21 -50.53 27.23
CA LYS A 2 3.98 -49.29 26.94
C LYS A 2 4.55 -49.02 25.52
N ARG A 3 4.14 -47.85 25.03
CA ARG A 3 4.53 -47.07 23.84
C ARG A 3 5.98 -46.59 23.92
N ALA A 4 6.60 -46.32 22.76
CA ALA A 4 7.38 -45.09 22.55
C ALA A 4 7.52 -44.79 21.05
N THR A 5 6.87 -43.71 20.63
CA THR A 5 6.94 -43.10 19.30
C THR A 5 8.11 -42.13 19.29
N THR A 6 9.03 -42.23 18.33
CA THR A 6 10.06 -41.19 18.10
C THR A 6 9.91 -40.66 16.68
N VAL A 7 9.19 -39.56 16.55
CA VAL A 7 9.11 -38.75 15.33
C VAL A 7 10.42 -37.95 15.24
N ARG A 8 11.25 -38.27 14.26
CA ARG A 8 12.42 -37.44 13.88
C ARG A 8 11.90 -36.11 13.33
N ARG A 9 12.09 -35.03 14.08
CA ARG A 9 11.93 -33.66 13.59
C ARG A 9 13.04 -33.38 12.59
N LEU A 10 12.72 -33.40 11.30
CA LEU A 10 13.56 -32.75 10.28
C LEU A 10 13.34 -31.25 10.38
N ALA A 11 14.37 -30.54 10.83
CA ALA A 11 14.41 -29.09 10.80
C ALA A 11 14.55 -28.63 9.33
N PHE A 12 13.52 -27.94 8.82
CA PHE A 12 13.61 -27.22 7.56
C PHE A 12 14.48 -25.96 7.77
N LEU A 13 15.73 -26.02 7.34
CA LEU A 13 16.54 -24.84 7.04
C LEU A 13 16.03 -24.25 5.71
N GLY A 14 15.02 -23.40 5.81
CA GLY A 14 14.51 -22.59 4.71
C GLY A 14 14.84 -21.12 4.93
N LEU A 15 16.12 -20.75 4.85
CA LEU A 15 16.51 -19.34 4.76
C LEU A 15 16.36 -18.90 3.30
N ILE A 16 15.12 -18.61 2.87
CA ILE A 16 14.88 -17.92 1.61
C ILE A 16 15.08 -16.43 1.89
N SER A 17 16.27 -15.94 1.58
CA SER A 17 16.54 -14.51 1.48
C SER A 17 15.72 -13.95 0.31
N VAL A 18 14.54 -13.39 0.59
CA VAL A 18 13.78 -12.62 -0.39
C VAL A 18 14.40 -11.23 -0.44
N ILE A 19 15.42 -11.07 -1.27
CA ILE A 19 15.85 -9.74 -1.74
C ILE A 19 14.82 -9.34 -2.81
N GLY A 20 13.63 -8.94 -2.37
CA GLY A 20 12.76 -8.12 -3.20
C GLY A 20 13.51 -6.84 -3.50
N SER A 21 13.73 -6.52 -4.77
CA SER A 21 14.48 -5.34 -5.19
C SER A 21 13.90 -4.08 -4.53
N ILE A 22 14.56 -3.61 -3.47
CA ILE A 22 14.20 -2.36 -2.79
C ILE A 22 14.63 -1.22 -3.71
N PHE A 23 13.77 -0.85 -4.65
CA PHE A 23 13.92 0.41 -5.38
C PHE A 23 13.55 1.53 -4.42
N LEU A 24 14.57 2.27 -3.96
CA LEU A 24 14.35 3.58 -3.35
C LEU A 24 13.99 4.53 -4.50
N PHE A 25 12.74 5.01 -4.51
CA PHE A 25 12.33 6.00 -5.51
C PHE A 25 12.97 7.36 -5.15
N ASN A 26 13.94 7.79 -5.96
CA ASN A 26 14.74 9.00 -5.77
C ASN A 26 14.20 10.22 -6.54
N GLY A 27 12.95 10.21 -6.97
CA GLY A 27 12.38 11.32 -7.74
C GLY A 27 12.25 12.59 -6.90
N SER A 28 13.26 13.47 -6.91
CA SER A 28 13.17 14.86 -6.44
C SER A 28 14.38 15.66 -6.96
N ALA A 29 14.21 16.39 -8.07
CA ALA A 29 14.95 17.61 -8.40
C ALA A 29 14.50 18.17 -9.76
N SER A 30 13.78 19.29 -9.74
CA SER A 30 13.85 20.42 -10.69
C SER A 30 14.13 20.16 -12.17
N GLY A 31 13.58 19.09 -12.73
CA GLY A 31 13.58 18.77 -14.16
C GLY A 31 12.17 18.36 -14.54
N MET A 32 11.66 18.90 -15.65
CA MET A 32 10.29 18.75 -16.16
C MET A 32 9.92 17.30 -16.60
N VAL A 33 10.36 16.27 -15.89
CA VAL A 33 9.98 14.88 -16.12
C VAL A 33 8.80 14.55 -15.22
N SER A 34 7.68 14.17 -15.83
CA SER A 34 6.45 13.80 -15.13
C SER A 34 6.67 12.68 -14.12
N ASP A 35 6.10 12.80 -12.91
CA ASP A 35 6.12 11.72 -11.93
C ASP A 35 5.26 10.53 -12.43
N PRO A 36 5.83 9.33 -12.65
CA PRO A 36 5.07 8.18 -13.15
C PRO A 36 4.18 7.51 -12.09
N VAL A 37 4.33 7.85 -10.80
CA VAL A 37 3.67 7.17 -9.69
C VAL A 37 2.17 7.42 -9.69
N GLY A 38 1.38 6.34 -9.56
CA GLY A 38 -0.07 6.41 -9.46
C GLY A 38 -0.57 6.69 -8.03
N ILE A 39 0.04 6.03 -7.04
CA ILE A 39 -0.46 6.04 -5.67
C ILE A 39 0.73 6.24 -4.71
N TYR A 40 0.64 7.28 -3.88
CA TYR A 40 1.44 7.39 -2.67
C TYR A 40 0.60 7.00 -1.46
N ALA A 41 1.16 6.24 -0.52
CA ALA A 41 0.43 5.75 0.65
C ALA A 41 1.26 5.71 1.93
N LEU A 42 0.62 6.01 3.05
CA LEU A 42 0.97 5.51 4.37
C LEU A 42 0.02 4.36 4.69
N VAL A 43 0.53 3.14 4.71
CA VAL A 43 -0.28 1.93 4.89
C VAL A 43 -0.37 1.59 6.37
N ASP A 44 -1.59 1.53 6.89
CA ASP A 44 -1.88 1.18 8.28
C ASP A 44 -2.09 -0.33 8.44
N LYS A 45 -2.83 -0.94 7.51
CA LYS A 45 -3.23 -2.35 7.57
C LYS A 45 -3.50 -2.89 6.17
N VAL A 46 -3.19 -4.17 5.97
CA VAL A 46 -3.55 -4.91 4.76
C VAL A 46 -4.36 -6.14 5.16
N VAL A 47 -5.51 -6.35 4.50
CA VAL A 47 -6.42 -7.49 4.74
C VAL A 47 -6.51 -8.32 3.47
N PHE A 48 -6.22 -9.61 3.60
CA PHE A 48 -6.28 -10.58 2.51
C PHE A 48 -7.58 -11.38 2.57
N GLU A 49 -8.21 -11.52 1.40
CA GLU A 49 -9.45 -12.28 1.23
C GLU A 49 -9.31 -13.31 0.10
N PRO A 50 -9.87 -14.52 0.23
CA PRO A 50 -10.61 -15.00 1.39
C PRO A 50 -9.71 -15.31 2.60
N ASN A 51 -8.40 -15.44 2.40
CA ASN A 51 -7.43 -15.73 3.46
C ASN A 51 -6.00 -15.32 3.06
N GLU A 52 -5.06 -15.49 3.98
CA GLU A 52 -3.65 -15.11 3.81
C GLU A 52 -2.87 -16.06 2.88
N GLN A 53 -3.32 -17.30 2.69
CA GLN A 53 -2.61 -18.31 1.89
C GLN A 53 -2.84 -18.14 0.38
N ALA A 54 -4.06 -17.76 0.00
CA ALA A 54 -4.46 -17.62 -1.40
C ALA A 54 -5.36 -16.38 -1.60
N PRO A 55 -4.86 -15.15 -1.36
CA PRO A 55 -5.66 -13.93 -1.50
C PRO A 55 -6.12 -13.67 -2.94
N GLU A 56 -7.41 -13.62 -3.19
CA GLU A 56 -8.00 -13.18 -4.47
C GLU A 56 -8.35 -11.69 -4.46
N ARG A 57 -8.51 -11.12 -3.25
CA ARG A 57 -8.78 -9.71 -3.03
C ARG A 57 -7.94 -9.17 -1.88
N VAL A 58 -7.71 -7.87 -1.90
CA VAL A 58 -6.99 -7.16 -0.85
C VAL A 58 -7.66 -5.84 -0.49
N GLN A 59 -7.78 -5.57 0.80
CA GLN A 59 -8.05 -4.23 1.30
C GLN A 59 -6.75 -3.62 1.81
N VAL A 60 -6.37 -2.47 1.26
CA VAL A 60 -5.22 -1.68 1.72
C VAL A 60 -5.78 -0.47 2.46
N TRP A 61 -5.59 -0.42 3.77
CA TRP A 61 -6.05 0.65 4.65
C TRP A 61 -4.92 1.63 4.92
N GLY A 62 -5.23 2.92 4.92
CA GLY A 62 -4.19 3.94 5.07
C GLY A 62 -4.64 5.36 4.76
N VAL A 63 -3.64 6.21 4.55
CA VAL A 63 -3.79 7.55 3.96
C VAL A 63 -3.18 7.52 2.57
N PHE A 64 -3.91 8.00 1.57
CA PHE A 64 -3.54 7.90 0.16
C PHE A 64 -3.56 9.26 -0.52
N ALA A 65 -2.60 9.49 -1.42
CA ALA A 65 -2.64 10.55 -2.41
C ALA A 65 -2.60 9.90 -3.81
N LEU A 66 -3.68 10.07 -4.58
CA LEU A 66 -3.84 9.48 -5.91
C LEU A 66 -3.41 10.48 -7.00
N ALA A 67 -2.77 10.02 -8.06
CA ALA A 67 -2.41 10.88 -9.19
C ALA A 67 -3.65 11.49 -9.86
N LYS A 68 -3.59 12.78 -10.22
CA LYS A 68 -4.68 13.45 -10.94
C LYS A 68 -4.74 12.99 -12.40
N LYS A 69 -5.97 12.83 -12.93
CA LYS A 69 -6.19 12.32 -14.30
C LYS A 69 -5.64 13.21 -15.41
N ASN A 70 -5.62 14.53 -15.20
CA ASN A 70 -5.28 15.50 -16.27
C ASN A 70 -4.07 16.37 -15.93
N ASP A 71 -3.28 15.99 -14.94
CA ASP A 71 -2.07 16.70 -14.56
C ASP A 71 -0.94 15.69 -14.40
N ARG A 72 0.24 16.01 -14.93
CA ARG A 72 1.39 15.10 -14.95
C ARG A 72 2.24 15.13 -13.68
N ASN A 73 1.98 16.08 -12.78
CA ASN A 73 2.76 16.30 -11.56
C ASN A 73 1.89 16.42 -10.30
N LEU A 74 0.58 16.62 -10.44
CA LEU A 74 -0.31 16.77 -9.29
C LEU A 74 -0.93 15.44 -8.82
N TYR A 75 -1.17 15.44 -7.51
CA TYR A 75 -1.87 14.40 -6.76
C TYR A 75 -3.10 15.03 -6.09
N GLU A 76 -4.13 14.23 -5.88
CA GLU A 76 -5.25 14.60 -5.02
C GLU A 76 -4.78 14.82 -3.58
N SER A 77 -5.51 15.65 -2.84
CA SER A 77 -5.25 15.84 -1.40
C SER A 77 -5.32 14.49 -0.67
N PRO A 78 -4.49 14.26 0.36
CA PRO A 78 -4.51 13.02 1.10
C PRO A 78 -5.89 12.67 1.65
N VAL A 79 -6.30 11.41 1.49
CA VAL A 79 -7.57 10.88 2.00
C VAL A 79 -7.31 9.62 2.82
N ARG A 80 -7.91 9.54 4.00
CA ARG A 80 -7.91 8.35 4.85
C ARG A 80 -9.05 7.42 4.48
N GLY A 81 -8.76 6.11 4.43
CA GLY A 81 -9.76 5.10 4.11
C GLY A 81 -9.12 3.79 3.69
N TYR A 82 -9.71 3.12 2.71
CA TYR A 82 -9.13 1.93 2.11
C TYR A 82 -9.31 1.87 0.59
N LEU A 83 -8.35 1.25 -0.08
CA LEU A 83 -8.47 0.79 -1.45
C LEU A 83 -8.80 -0.70 -1.43
N TYR A 84 -9.70 -1.15 -2.31
CA TYR A 84 -10.14 -2.53 -2.36
C TYR A 84 -9.95 -3.10 -3.74
N PHE A 85 -9.14 -4.14 -3.85
CA PHE A 85 -8.69 -4.67 -5.11
C PHE A 85 -8.96 -6.16 -5.29
N SER A 86 -9.17 -6.57 -6.54
CA SER A 86 -9.11 -7.94 -7.03
C SER A 86 -7.85 -8.15 -7.85
N LEU A 87 -7.49 -9.41 -8.09
CA LEU A 87 -6.36 -9.75 -8.96
C LEU A 87 -6.55 -9.23 -10.38
N GLN A 88 -5.47 -8.77 -11.00
CA GLN A 88 -5.44 -8.56 -12.44
C GLN A 88 -5.23 -9.90 -13.14
N LYS A 89 -6.15 -10.24 -14.05
CA LYS A 89 -6.08 -11.46 -14.86
C LYS A 89 -4.75 -11.53 -15.63
N GLY A 90 -4.05 -12.65 -15.52
CA GLY A 90 -2.75 -12.90 -16.15
C GLY A 90 -1.55 -12.25 -15.45
N LYS A 91 -1.75 -11.62 -14.29
CA LYS A 91 -0.70 -11.02 -13.45
C LYS A 91 -0.84 -11.38 -11.96
N GLU A 92 -1.53 -12.47 -11.67
CA GLU A 92 -1.94 -12.87 -10.33
C GLU A 92 -0.75 -12.98 -9.36
N ASP A 93 0.33 -13.62 -9.80
CA ASP A 93 1.55 -13.77 -8.99
C ASP A 93 2.22 -12.43 -8.68
N THR A 94 2.22 -11.50 -9.63
CA THR A 94 2.75 -10.14 -9.42
C THR A 94 1.90 -9.38 -8.41
N CYS A 95 0.56 -9.43 -8.54
CA CYS A 95 -0.33 -8.82 -7.56
C CYS A 95 -0.08 -9.37 -6.15
N ARG A 96 -0.01 -10.70 -6.00
CA ARG A 96 0.21 -11.35 -4.70
C ARG A 96 1.55 -10.96 -4.06
N ARG A 97 2.62 -10.84 -4.85
CA ARG A 97 3.92 -10.37 -4.36
C ARG A 97 3.85 -8.93 -3.87
N GLU A 98 3.31 -8.02 -4.67
CA GLU A 98 3.18 -6.61 -4.25
C GLU A 98 2.26 -6.44 -3.03
N TRP A 99 1.20 -7.24 -2.94
CA TRP A 99 0.32 -7.25 -1.77
C TRP A 99 1.05 -7.73 -0.51
N ALA A 100 1.89 -8.76 -0.63
CA ALA A 100 2.75 -9.22 0.47
C ALA A 100 3.77 -8.15 0.86
N ASP A 101 4.36 -7.43 -0.10
CA ASP A 101 5.27 -6.32 0.17
C ASP A 101 4.55 -5.18 0.91
N LEU A 102 3.33 -4.82 0.49
CA LEU A 102 2.47 -3.85 1.20
C LEU A 102 2.13 -4.33 2.62
N LYS A 103 1.85 -5.62 2.81
CA LYS A 103 1.60 -6.19 4.15
C LYS A 103 2.84 -6.06 5.04
N SER A 104 4.04 -6.29 4.50
CA SER A 104 5.29 -6.24 5.26
C SER A 104 5.65 -4.86 5.81
N ILE A 105 5.15 -3.79 5.19
CA ILE A 105 5.40 -2.39 5.58
C ILE A 105 4.23 -1.77 6.35
N ALA A 106 3.10 -2.45 6.47
CA ALA A 106 1.90 -1.91 7.09
C ALA A 106 2.17 -1.57 8.57
N GLY A 107 1.72 -0.40 9.02
CA GLY A 107 1.88 0.08 10.40
C GLY A 107 3.27 0.64 10.73
N THR A 108 4.23 0.62 9.81
CA THR A 108 5.59 1.12 10.05
C THR A 108 5.74 2.64 9.93
N GLY A 109 4.78 3.32 9.30
CA GLY A 109 4.88 4.75 8.95
C GLY A 109 5.80 5.03 7.74
N GLN A 110 6.32 3.99 7.08
CA GLN A 110 7.04 4.12 5.81
C GLN A 110 6.07 4.52 4.70
N CYS A 111 6.36 5.65 4.03
CA CYS A 111 5.63 6.02 2.82
C CYS A 111 6.03 5.08 1.67
N VAL A 112 5.05 4.64 0.90
CA VAL A 112 5.26 3.81 -0.29
C VAL A 112 4.65 4.45 -1.53
N ALA A 113 5.22 4.10 -2.68
CA ALA A 113 4.73 4.44 -4.01
C ALA A 113 4.43 3.15 -4.75
N PHE A 114 3.28 3.06 -5.41
CA PHE A 114 2.94 1.90 -6.24
C PHE A 114 1.94 2.29 -7.34
N SER A 115 1.64 1.33 -8.22
CA SER A 115 0.87 1.55 -9.45
C SER A 115 1.55 2.56 -10.39
N SER A 116 0.87 2.91 -11.47
CA SER A 116 1.28 3.97 -12.40
C SER A 116 0.16 4.98 -12.57
N ARG A 117 0.53 6.23 -12.83
CA ARG A 117 -0.40 7.31 -13.18
C ARG A 117 -1.30 6.91 -14.35
N TRP A 118 -0.73 6.28 -15.38
CA TRP A 118 -1.46 5.84 -16.56
C TRP A 118 -2.52 4.80 -16.24
N ALA A 119 -2.25 3.87 -15.32
CA ALA A 119 -3.25 2.91 -14.88
C ALA A 119 -4.45 3.60 -14.21
N LEU A 120 -4.23 4.70 -13.47
CA LEU A 120 -5.31 5.50 -12.88
C LEU A 120 -6.08 6.34 -13.92
N TRP A 121 -5.50 6.62 -15.09
CA TRP A 121 -6.20 7.29 -16.18
C TRP A 121 -7.20 6.36 -16.88
N GLU A 122 -6.79 5.10 -17.06
CA GLU A 122 -7.61 4.02 -17.62
C GLU A 122 -8.68 3.57 -16.61
N GLN A 123 -8.29 3.38 -15.35
CA GLN A 123 -9.16 2.94 -14.27
C GLN A 123 -9.04 3.89 -13.07
N PRO A 124 -9.85 4.97 -13.03
CA PRO A 124 -9.88 5.88 -11.90
C PRO A 124 -10.22 5.15 -10.60
N LEU A 125 -9.35 5.30 -9.60
CA LEU A 125 -9.54 4.68 -8.29
C LEU A 125 -10.22 5.65 -7.33
N LYS A 126 -10.96 5.10 -6.36
CA LYS A 126 -11.55 5.84 -5.27
C LYS A 126 -11.12 5.23 -3.94
N VAL A 127 -10.60 6.08 -3.04
CA VAL A 127 -10.43 5.73 -1.63
C VAL A 127 -11.82 5.61 -1.01
N ARG A 128 -12.16 4.40 -0.54
CA ARG A 128 -13.41 4.09 0.15
C ARG A 128 -13.29 4.53 1.60
N LYS A 129 -14.37 5.05 2.20
CA LYS A 129 -14.39 5.44 3.61
C LYS A 129 -14.35 4.20 4.49
N ALA A 130 -13.87 4.34 5.73
CA ALA A 130 -13.83 3.22 6.68
C ALA A 130 -15.18 2.54 6.93
N THR A 131 -16.29 3.29 6.78
CA THR A 131 -17.67 2.80 6.95
C THR A 131 -18.26 2.19 5.70
N ASP A 132 -17.62 2.37 4.54
CA ASP A 132 -18.12 1.80 3.28
C ASP A 132 -17.93 0.29 3.30
N LYS A 133 -18.91 -0.45 2.80
CA LYS A 133 -18.83 -1.92 2.68
C LYS A 133 -17.81 -2.30 1.60
N ALA A 134 -17.01 -3.34 1.86
CA ALA A 134 -16.05 -3.89 0.91
C ALA A 134 -16.76 -4.72 -0.16
N GLU A 135 -17.32 -4.04 -1.17
CA GLU A 135 -17.93 -4.63 -2.36
C GLU A 135 -17.40 -3.97 -3.63
N ALA A 136 -17.60 -4.65 -4.77
CA ALA A 136 -17.11 -4.22 -6.08
C ALA A 136 -15.62 -3.80 -6.06
N PRO A 137 -14.69 -4.76 -5.87
CA PRO A 137 -13.27 -4.46 -5.87
C PRO A 137 -12.82 -3.91 -7.24
N ASP A 138 -11.90 -2.96 -7.20
CA ASP A 138 -11.19 -2.46 -8.37
C ASP A 138 -10.17 -3.51 -8.86
N THR A 139 -9.88 -3.61 -10.15
CA THR A 139 -8.74 -4.43 -10.59
C THR A 139 -7.44 -3.82 -10.08
N TYR A 140 -6.56 -4.62 -9.46
CA TYR A 140 -5.26 -4.13 -8.97
C TYR A 140 -4.36 -3.68 -10.14
N PRO A 141 -3.77 -2.48 -10.08
CA PRO A 141 -2.84 -2.00 -11.10
C PRO A 141 -1.37 -2.19 -10.64
N PRO A 142 -0.67 -3.28 -11.02
CA PRO A 142 0.71 -3.57 -10.58
C PRO A 142 1.74 -2.55 -11.09
N GLY A 143 1.41 -1.70 -12.07
CA GLY A 143 2.24 -0.56 -12.49
C GLY A 143 3.73 -0.88 -12.62
N PHE A 144 4.57 -0.13 -11.89
CA PHE A 144 6.03 -0.31 -11.81
C PHE A 144 6.50 -1.10 -10.58
N GLY A 145 5.58 -1.77 -9.87
CA GLY A 145 5.85 -2.36 -8.57
C GLY A 145 5.71 -1.37 -7.41
N MET A 146 5.92 -1.89 -6.19
CA MET A 146 5.92 -1.10 -4.96
C MET A 146 7.34 -0.66 -4.58
N ALA A 147 7.50 0.62 -4.27
CA ALA A 147 8.76 1.22 -3.85
C ALA A 147 8.61 1.96 -2.52
N LYS A 148 9.68 1.94 -1.70
CA LYS A 148 9.76 2.79 -0.50
C LYS A 148 10.12 4.22 -0.91
N VAL A 149 9.43 5.18 -0.31
CA VAL A 149 9.60 6.62 -0.57
C VAL A 149 10.36 7.24 0.59
N ARG A 150 11.40 8.02 0.28
CA ARG A 150 12.20 8.71 1.29
C ARG A 150 11.35 9.74 2.04
N ASP A 151 11.63 9.92 3.33
CA ASP A 151 10.92 10.88 4.19
C ASP A 151 11.02 12.33 3.71
N THR A 152 12.07 12.66 2.94
CA THR A 152 12.30 13.97 2.34
C THR A 152 11.45 14.21 1.08
N HIS A 153 10.77 13.18 0.56
CA HIS A 153 9.94 13.32 -0.63
C HIS A 153 8.68 14.15 -0.31
N PRO A 154 8.29 15.13 -1.17
CA PRO A 154 7.14 15.99 -0.89
C PRO A 154 5.86 15.21 -0.56
N GLN A 155 5.55 14.14 -1.31
CA GLN A 155 4.36 13.33 -1.04
C GLN A 155 4.43 12.58 0.30
N ALA A 156 5.61 12.14 0.74
CA ALA A 156 5.77 11.53 2.06
C ALA A 156 5.52 12.55 3.17
N GLN A 157 6.00 13.79 3.01
CA GLN A 157 5.74 14.88 3.95
C GLN A 157 4.26 15.26 3.99
N THR A 158 3.61 15.40 2.83
CA THR A 158 2.17 15.70 2.71
C THR A 158 1.33 14.64 3.40
N LEU A 159 1.61 13.35 3.18
CA LEU A 159 0.90 12.25 3.82
C LEU A 159 1.09 12.22 5.34
N ARG A 160 2.30 12.50 5.85
CA ARG A 160 2.57 12.54 7.30
C ARG A 160 1.96 13.76 7.99
N ALA A 161 1.87 14.87 7.28
CA ALA A 161 1.21 16.08 7.76
C ALA A 161 -0.32 15.93 7.79
N PHE A 162 -0.89 14.91 7.15
CA PHE A 162 -2.32 14.66 7.17
C PHE A 162 -2.84 14.55 8.60
N ARG A 163 -3.90 15.31 8.86
CA ARG A 163 -4.72 15.24 10.06
C ARG A 163 -6.10 14.85 9.61
N ASP A 164 -6.64 13.78 10.17
CA ASP A 164 -7.98 13.34 9.82
C ASP A 164 -8.98 14.42 10.26
N PRO A 165 -9.73 15.04 9.35
CA PRO A 165 -10.74 16.03 9.73
C PRO A 165 -11.84 15.44 10.61
N ALA A 166 -12.00 14.10 10.64
CA ALA A 166 -12.93 13.41 11.53
C ALA A 166 -12.30 13.00 12.88
N SER A 167 -10.99 13.20 13.10
CA SER A 167 -10.40 13.01 14.43
C SER A 167 -10.77 14.17 15.34
N PRO A 168 -11.35 13.93 16.53
CA PRO A 168 -11.59 15.00 17.48
C PRO A 168 -10.25 15.65 17.83
N ILE A 169 -10.15 16.96 17.61
CA ILE A 169 -9.05 17.77 18.13
C ILE A 169 -9.08 17.57 19.65
N LYS A 170 -8.07 16.92 20.22
CA LYS A 170 -7.81 17.08 21.65
C LYS A 170 -7.40 18.54 21.83
N SER A 171 -8.34 19.38 22.25
CA SER A 171 -8.00 20.71 22.72
C SER A 171 -7.22 20.51 24.00
N ASP A 172 -5.91 20.66 23.93
CA ASP A 172 -5.08 20.85 25.13
C ASP A 172 -5.45 22.23 25.69
N THR A 173 -6.53 22.28 26.47
CA THR A 173 -6.87 23.44 27.28
C THR A 173 -5.79 23.55 28.35
N VAL A 174 -4.78 24.36 28.08
CA VAL A 174 -3.88 24.90 29.09
C VAL A 174 -4.72 25.82 29.97
N GLN A 175 -5.07 25.32 31.16
CA GLN A 175 -5.60 26.16 32.24
C GLN A 175 -4.41 26.92 32.83
N PHE A 176 -4.48 28.25 32.81
CA PHE A 176 -3.59 29.14 33.58
C PHE A 176 -4.11 29.30 35.01
#